data_AF-A0A2X2JXW0-F1
#
_entry.id   AF-A0A2X2JXW0-F1
#
_cell.length_a   1.000
_cell.length_b   1.000
_cell.length_c   1.000
_cell.angle_alpha   90.00
_cell.angle_beta   90.00
_cell.angle_gamma   90.00
#
_symmetry.space_group_name_H-M   'P 1'
#
loop_
_entity.id
_entity.type
_entity.pdbx_description
1 polymer ?
#
loop_
_entity_poly.entity_id
_entity_poly.type
_entity_poly.pdbx_seq_one_letter_code
_entity_poly.pdbx_strand_id
1 'polypeptide(L)'
;MTEQFTMIILLIALGYFLKRINYIKATDSQVIATLVLNVTLPSLVIVNLNSAELKLSLSILPILMIIYGIVAKMIAVWFFRKYDNHMRGSVGMMTGAMNIGLFAYPLIEVIWPKTGLIYFGMADIGGAFVMFGITYFVGSYFSEGSDQFDFKYLGKKLLQSVPLVTYIVMFILNISHIHLPHVAIDFFSILSHANMPLSMILLGVMLNFTLERK
;
A
#
# COMPACT_ATOMS: atom_id res chain seq x y z
N MET A 1 -3.51 2.95 23.59
CA MET A 1 -3.64 1.68 22.83
C MET A 1 -5.10 1.29 22.66
N THR A 2 -5.82 0.84 23.70
CA THR A 2 -7.22 0.37 23.56
C THR A 2 -8.16 1.42 22.96
N GLU A 3 -8.08 2.67 23.39
CA GLU A 3 -8.92 3.76 22.87
C GLU A 3 -8.70 4.03 21.37
N GLN A 4 -7.45 4.03 20.90
CA GLN A 4 -7.13 4.26 19.48
C GLN A 4 -7.64 3.13 18.60
N PHE A 5 -7.54 1.88 19.05
CA PHE A 5 -8.14 0.74 18.35
C PHE A 5 -9.66 0.84 18.31
N THR A 6 -10.30 1.27 19.40
CA THR A 6 -11.74 1.54 19.41
C THR A 6 -12.09 2.62 18.37
N MET A 7 -11.32 3.71 18.29
CA MET A 7 -11.54 4.75 17.27
C MET A 7 -11.40 4.22 15.84
N ILE A 8 -10.42 3.36 15.57
CA ILE A 8 -10.28 2.68 14.26
C ILE A 8 -11.54 1.89 13.92
N ILE A 9 -12.02 1.08 14.86
CA ILE A 9 -13.22 0.26 14.67
C ILE A 9 -14.44 1.16 14.42
N LEU A 10 -14.57 2.25 15.15
CA LEU A 10 -15.66 3.23 14.96
C LEU A 10 -15.59 3.91 13.58
N LEU A 11 -14.40 4.26 13.09
CA LEU A 11 -14.21 4.84 11.76
C LEU A 11 -14.58 3.84 10.64
N ILE A 12 -14.20 2.58 10.81
CA ILE A 12 -14.60 1.50 9.89
C ILE A 12 -16.12 1.31 9.92
N ALA A 13 -16.71 1.26 11.11
CA ALA A 13 -18.16 1.13 11.28
C ALA A 13 -18.91 2.32 10.67
N LEU A 14 -18.37 3.54 10.81
CA LEU A 14 -18.90 4.75 10.18
C LEU A 14 -18.89 4.63 8.65
N GLY A 15 -17.76 4.24 8.05
CA GLY A 15 -17.67 4.05 6.59
C GLY A 15 -18.67 3.01 6.07
N TYR A 16 -18.80 1.90 6.79
CA TYR A 16 -19.80 0.87 6.47
C TYR A 16 -21.24 1.40 6.60
N PHE A 17 -21.54 2.15 7.67
CA PHE A 17 -22.84 2.76 7.90
C PHE A 17 -23.22 3.77 6.81
N LEU A 18 -22.30 4.67 6.44
CA LEU A 18 -22.48 5.67 5.39
C LEU A 18 -22.79 5.02 4.04
N LYS A 19 -22.15 3.87 3.75
CA LYS A 19 -22.49 3.05 2.59
C LYS A 19 -23.88 2.43 2.69
N ARG A 20 -24.25 1.88 3.85
CA ARG A 20 -25.56 1.24 4.06
C ARG A 20 -26.74 2.20 3.87
N ILE A 21 -26.58 3.47 4.22
CA ILE A 21 -27.59 4.51 3.99
C ILE A 21 -27.52 5.14 2.59
N ASN A 22 -26.65 4.63 1.70
CA ASN A 22 -26.39 5.15 0.36
C ASN A 22 -25.85 6.60 0.31
N TYR A 23 -25.24 7.09 1.39
CA TYR A 23 -24.59 8.40 1.41
C TYR A 23 -23.24 8.36 0.67
N ILE A 24 -22.51 7.26 0.80
CA ILE A 24 -21.31 6.96 0.00
C ILE A 24 -21.58 5.70 -0.80
N LYS A 25 -21.54 5.77 -2.13
CA LYS A 25 -21.71 4.59 -2.98
C LYS A 25 -20.43 3.77 -3.00
N ALA A 26 -20.55 2.47 -3.26
CA ALA A 26 -19.39 1.61 -3.45
C ALA A 26 -18.47 2.12 -4.59
N THR A 27 -19.04 2.76 -5.60
CA THR A 27 -18.30 3.43 -6.69
C THR A 27 -17.44 4.59 -6.19
N ASP A 28 -17.86 5.27 -5.13
CA ASP A 28 -17.17 6.45 -4.59
C ASP A 28 -15.94 6.06 -3.76
N SER A 29 -15.81 4.78 -3.40
CA SER A 29 -14.62 4.23 -2.72
C SER A 29 -13.35 4.49 -3.51
N GLN A 30 -13.42 4.53 -4.84
CA GLN A 30 -12.27 4.80 -5.69
C GLN A 30 -11.79 6.26 -5.58
N VAL A 31 -12.70 7.21 -5.37
CA VAL A 31 -12.35 8.62 -5.14
C VAL A 31 -11.62 8.76 -3.81
N ILE A 32 -12.14 8.13 -2.75
CA ILE A 32 -11.49 8.14 -1.43
C ILE A 32 -10.12 7.47 -1.50
N ALA A 33 -10.01 6.32 -2.17
CA ALA A 33 -8.73 5.62 -2.37
C ALA A 33 -7.71 6.49 -3.13
N THR A 34 -8.17 7.22 -4.14
CA THR A 34 -7.33 8.16 -4.92
C THR A 34 -6.82 9.30 -4.04
N LEU A 35 -7.67 9.85 -3.16
CA LEU A 35 -7.28 10.88 -2.21
C LEU A 35 -6.25 10.34 -1.20
N VAL A 36 -6.47 9.14 -0.68
CA VAL A 36 -5.56 8.50 0.27
C VAL A 36 -4.19 8.27 -0.36
N LEU A 37 -4.14 7.59 -1.51
CA LEU A 37 -2.89 7.19 -2.14
C LEU A 37 -2.11 8.36 -2.76
N ASN A 38 -2.77 9.42 -3.20
CA ASN A 38 -2.10 10.51 -3.93
C ASN A 38 -1.92 11.78 -3.11
N VAL A 39 -2.59 11.92 -1.97
CA VAL A 39 -2.53 13.14 -1.15
C VAL A 39 -2.14 12.82 0.29
N THR A 40 -2.97 12.10 1.04
CA THR A 40 -2.78 11.99 2.49
C THR A 40 -1.64 11.05 2.87
N LEU A 41 -1.49 9.92 2.17
CA LEU A 41 -0.40 8.98 2.41
C LEU A 41 0.96 9.57 2.02
N PRO A 42 1.14 10.17 0.82
CA PRO A 42 2.36 10.91 0.49
C PRO A 42 2.72 11.99 1.52
N SER A 43 1.72 12.75 1.98
CA SER A 43 1.92 13.78 3.01
C SER A 43 2.39 13.17 4.33
N LEU A 44 1.81 12.05 4.75
CA LEU A 44 2.25 11.29 5.92
C LEU A 44 3.71 10.82 5.79
N VAL A 45 4.08 10.31 4.62
CA VAL A 45 5.46 9.88 4.34
C VAL A 45 6.43 11.06 4.41
N ILE A 46 6.09 12.21 3.83
CA ILE A 46 6.93 13.43 3.85
C ILE A 46 7.20 13.87 5.28
N VAL A 47 6.16 14.03 6.09
CA VAL A 47 6.29 14.51 7.48
C VAL A 47 7.15 13.56 8.31
N ASN A 48 6.91 12.25 8.20
CA ASN A 48 7.63 11.27 9.01
C ASN A 48 9.07 11.03 8.57
N LEU A 49 9.36 11.10 7.27
CA LEU A 49 10.72 10.89 6.77
C LEU A 49 11.60 12.14 6.81
N ASN A 50 11.04 13.36 6.88
CA ASN A 50 11.85 14.57 6.84
C ASN A 50 12.92 14.63 7.95
N SER A 51 12.59 14.12 9.14
CA SER A 51 13.47 14.14 10.31
C SER A 51 13.80 12.74 10.85
N ALA A 52 13.53 11.70 10.06
CA ALA A 52 13.80 10.32 10.46
C ALA A 52 15.31 10.04 10.52
N GLU A 53 15.74 9.25 11.51
CA GLU A 53 17.09 8.68 11.52
C GLU A 53 17.15 7.47 10.58
N LEU A 54 17.38 7.72 9.29
CA LEU A 54 17.46 6.66 8.30
C LEU A 54 18.84 6.00 8.30
N LYS A 55 18.86 4.71 8.62
CA LYS A 55 20.07 3.87 8.53
C LYS A 55 20.06 3.11 7.21
N LEU A 56 21.22 3.02 6.57
CA LEU A 56 21.39 2.26 5.33
C LEU A 56 21.01 0.78 5.48
N SER A 57 21.12 0.23 6.69
CA SER A 57 20.69 -1.12 7.05
C SER A 57 19.20 -1.37 6.80
N LEU A 58 18.37 -0.32 6.76
CA LEU A 58 16.93 -0.43 6.45
C LEU A 58 16.66 -0.85 5.00
N SER A 59 17.64 -0.66 4.10
CA SER A 59 17.57 -1.09 2.70
C SER A 59 17.48 -2.61 2.53
N ILE A 60 17.69 -3.39 3.60
CA ILE A 60 17.43 -4.82 3.60
C ILE A 60 15.93 -5.14 3.51
N LEU A 61 15.05 -4.26 3.99
CA LEU A 61 13.61 -4.52 4.04
C LEU A 61 12.93 -4.58 2.65
N PRO A 62 13.20 -3.66 1.70
CA PRO A 62 12.72 -3.81 0.34
C PRO A 62 13.15 -5.15 -0.28
N ILE A 63 14.39 -5.56 -0.05
CA ILE A 63 14.95 -6.82 -0.56
C ILE A 63 14.21 -8.02 0.04
N LEU A 64 14.02 -8.02 1.36
CA LEU A 64 13.25 -9.07 2.05
C LEU A 64 11.81 -9.15 1.56
N MET A 65 11.16 -8.01 1.30
CA MET A 65 9.82 -7.99 0.74
C MET A 65 9.75 -8.54 -0.69
N ILE A 66 10.75 -8.26 -1.51
CA ILE A 66 10.85 -8.83 -2.86
C ILE A 66 11.04 -10.35 -2.77
N ILE A 67 11.95 -10.83 -1.91
CA ILE A 67 12.18 -12.27 -1.68
C ILE A 67 10.89 -12.93 -1.20
N TYR A 68 10.22 -12.35 -0.20
CA TYR A 68 8.92 -12.81 0.29
C TYR A 68 7.91 -12.93 -0.85
N GLY A 69 7.77 -11.89 -1.68
CA GLY A 69 6.83 -11.89 -2.80
C GLY A 69 7.13 -12.98 -3.83
N ILE A 70 8.40 -13.19 -4.17
CA ILE A 70 8.82 -14.27 -5.09
C ILE A 70 8.51 -15.63 -4.49
N VAL A 71 8.93 -15.89 -3.25
CA VAL A 71 8.74 -17.17 -2.56
C VAL A 71 7.26 -17.49 -2.40
N ALA A 72 6.45 -16.53 -1.95
CA ALA A 72 5.01 -16.72 -1.77
C ALA A 72 4.32 -17.08 -3.09
N LYS A 73 4.65 -16.36 -4.18
CA LYS A 73 4.08 -16.63 -5.51
C LYS A 73 4.55 -17.97 -6.07
N MET A 74 5.82 -18.35 -5.91
CA MET A 74 6.33 -19.66 -6.33
C MET A 74 5.61 -20.81 -5.61
N ILE A 75 5.44 -20.70 -4.29
CA ILE A 75 4.72 -21.69 -3.49
C ILE A 75 3.27 -21.81 -3.98
N ALA A 76 2.59 -20.68 -4.15
CA ALA A 76 1.21 -20.66 -4.62
C ALA A 76 1.05 -21.32 -6.01
N VAL A 77 1.87 -20.94 -6.98
CA VAL A 77 1.83 -21.54 -8.33
C VAL A 77 2.16 -23.04 -8.29
N TRP A 78 3.08 -23.46 -7.42
CA TRP A 78 3.44 -24.88 -7.26
C TRP A 78 2.27 -25.72 -6.71
N PHE A 79 1.55 -25.22 -5.71
CA PHE A 79 0.35 -25.90 -5.18
C PHE A 79 -0.75 -26.02 -6.25
N PHE A 80 -0.85 -25.05 -7.15
CA PHE A 80 -1.86 -25.02 -8.21
C PHE A 80 -1.40 -25.62 -9.55
N ARG A 81 -0.27 -26.34 -9.59
CA ARG A 81 0.29 -26.92 -10.83
C ARG A 81 -0.61 -27.93 -11.57
N LYS A 82 -1.64 -28.47 -10.89
CA LYS A 82 -2.60 -29.42 -11.49
C LYS A 82 -3.74 -28.71 -12.24
N TYR A 83 -3.87 -27.40 -12.08
CA TYR A 83 -4.89 -26.59 -12.73
C TYR A 83 -4.33 -25.93 -13.99
N ASP A 84 -5.23 -25.36 -14.78
CA ASP A 84 -4.89 -24.64 -15.99
C ASP A 84 -4.05 -23.37 -15.72
N ASN A 85 -3.47 -22.82 -16.79
CA ASN A 85 -2.63 -21.62 -16.70
C ASN A 85 -3.43 -20.41 -16.21
N HIS A 86 -4.72 -20.32 -16.55
CA HIS A 86 -5.59 -19.24 -16.06
C HIS A 86 -5.68 -19.24 -14.52
N MET A 87 -5.94 -20.39 -13.89
CA MET A 87 -5.98 -20.50 -12.43
C MET A 87 -4.61 -20.22 -11.81
N ARG A 88 -3.54 -20.79 -12.38
CA ARG A 88 -2.15 -20.59 -11.89
C ARG A 88 -1.73 -19.13 -11.94
N GLY A 89 -2.01 -18.45 -13.05
CA GLY A 89 -1.78 -17.03 -13.24
C GLY A 89 -2.55 -16.20 -12.22
N SER A 90 -3.86 -16.46 -12.08
CA SER A 90 -4.72 -15.74 -11.14
C SER A 90 -4.25 -15.87 -9.69
N VAL A 91 -4.00 -17.09 -9.20
CA VAL A 91 -3.52 -17.30 -7.82
C VAL A 91 -2.13 -16.71 -7.63
N GLY A 92 -1.23 -16.87 -8.60
CA GLY A 92 0.10 -16.28 -8.55
C GLY A 92 0.08 -14.75 -8.58
N MET A 93 -0.91 -14.13 -9.23
CA MET A 93 -1.09 -12.67 -9.22
C MET A 93 -1.65 -12.18 -7.88
N MET A 94 -2.67 -12.86 -7.35
CA MET A 94 -3.33 -12.49 -6.09
C MET A 94 -2.45 -12.73 -4.86
N THR A 95 -1.54 -13.72 -4.92
CA THR A 95 -0.66 -14.06 -3.79
C THR A 95 0.44 -13.03 -3.60
N GLY A 96 0.69 -12.65 -2.34
CA GLY A 96 1.81 -11.77 -1.97
C GLY A 96 1.64 -10.30 -2.38
N ALA A 97 0.49 -9.92 -2.95
CA ALA A 97 0.15 -8.53 -3.22
C ALA A 97 -0.51 -7.89 -1.98
N MET A 98 0.28 -7.19 -1.17
CA MET A 98 -0.22 -6.49 0.01
C MET A 98 -0.56 -5.03 -0.32
N ASN A 99 -1.73 -4.56 0.14
CA ASN A 99 -2.10 -3.14 0.08
C ASN A 99 -1.59 -2.41 1.33
N ILE A 100 -0.27 -2.33 1.46
CA ILE A 100 0.38 -1.72 2.62
C ILE A 100 -0.02 -0.24 2.72
N GLY A 101 0.14 0.53 1.63
CA GLY A 101 -0.20 1.95 1.57
C GLY A 101 -1.59 2.32 2.08
N LEU A 102 -2.63 1.59 1.67
CA LEU A 102 -4.01 1.92 1.99
C LEU A 102 -4.40 1.60 3.44
N PHE A 103 -4.02 0.42 3.94
CA PHE A 103 -4.60 -0.11 5.18
C PHE A 103 -3.58 -0.40 6.28
N ALA A 104 -2.31 -0.67 5.95
CA ALA A 104 -1.32 -0.97 6.97
C ALA A 104 -0.79 0.30 7.65
N TYR A 105 -0.49 1.36 6.88
CA TYR A 105 0.09 2.60 7.44
C TYR A 105 -0.72 3.18 8.62
N PRO A 106 -2.05 3.36 8.53
CA PRO A 106 -2.84 3.89 9.65
C PRO A 106 -2.78 3.02 10.91
N LEU A 107 -2.74 1.70 10.76
CA LEU A 107 -2.65 0.78 11.90
C LEU A 107 -1.25 0.83 12.52
N ILE A 108 -0.22 0.88 11.68
CA ILE A 108 1.17 0.95 12.11
C ILE A 108 1.49 2.29 12.76
N GLU A 109 0.91 3.38 12.28
CA GLU A 109 1.01 4.70 12.91
C GLU A 109 0.52 4.67 14.36
N VAL A 110 -0.56 3.93 14.64
CA VAL A 110 -1.10 3.78 16.00
C VAL A 110 -0.23 2.87 16.87
N ILE A 111 0.23 1.74 16.32
CA ILE A 111 0.95 0.73 17.10
C ILE A 111 2.41 1.14 17.34
N TRP A 112 3.08 1.66 16.29
CA TRP A 112 4.49 2.06 16.30
C TRP A 112 4.68 3.41 15.58
N PRO A 113 4.26 4.53 16.19
CA PRO A 113 4.25 5.84 15.52
C PRO A 113 5.64 6.30 15.04
N LYS A 114 6.68 6.04 15.84
CA LYS A 114 8.03 6.56 15.57
C LYS A 114 8.84 5.71 14.59
N THR A 115 8.73 4.38 14.69
CA THR A 115 9.61 3.46 13.95
C THR A 115 8.87 2.65 12.90
N GLY A 116 7.59 2.36 13.14
CA GLY A 116 6.78 1.52 12.28
C GLY A 116 6.63 2.09 10.88
N LEU A 117 6.37 3.40 10.77
CA LEU A 117 6.18 4.08 9.48
C LEU A 117 7.43 4.01 8.59
N ILE A 118 8.62 4.12 9.20
CA ILE A 118 9.88 3.99 8.47
C ILE A 118 10.05 2.56 7.95
N TYR A 119 9.89 1.55 8.81
CA TYR A 119 10.04 0.15 8.42
C TYR A 119 9.00 -0.28 7.37
N PHE A 120 7.73 0.10 7.56
CA PHE A 120 6.67 -0.24 6.63
C PHE A 120 6.79 0.48 5.31
N GLY A 121 7.29 1.72 5.29
CA GLY A 121 7.53 2.38 4.03
C GLY A 121 8.71 1.80 3.24
N MET A 122 9.76 1.33 3.93
CA MET A 122 10.81 0.54 3.28
C MET A 122 10.27 -0.76 2.70
N ALA A 123 9.42 -1.44 3.46
CA ALA A 123 8.73 -2.64 2.99
C ALA A 123 7.80 -2.35 1.81
N ASP A 124 7.13 -1.19 1.79
CA ASP A 124 6.23 -0.75 0.73
C ASP A 124 6.96 -0.47 -0.59
N ILE A 125 8.22 0.00 -0.55
CA ILE A 125 9.09 0.03 -1.76
C ILE A 125 9.18 -1.39 -2.35
N GLY A 126 9.57 -2.38 -1.55
CA GLY A 126 9.70 -3.77 -2.01
C GLY A 126 8.35 -4.33 -2.48
N GLY A 127 7.28 -3.99 -1.76
CA GLY A 127 5.90 -4.33 -2.10
C GLY A 127 5.48 -3.78 -3.47
N ALA A 128 5.88 -2.56 -3.82
CA ALA A 128 5.62 -1.99 -5.14
C ALA A 128 6.34 -2.76 -6.26
N PHE A 129 7.58 -3.21 -6.05
CA PHE A 129 8.27 -4.09 -7.01
C PHE A 129 7.58 -5.45 -7.15
N VAL A 130 7.07 -6.02 -6.05
CA VAL A 130 6.27 -7.26 -6.09
C VAL A 130 4.96 -7.03 -6.86
N MET A 131 4.28 -5.92 -6.60
CA MET A 131 2.97 -5.60 -7.18
C MET A 131 3.06 -5.22 -8.66
N PHE A 132 4.00 -4.35 -9.05
CA PHE A 132 4.10 -3.89 -10.44
C PHE A 132 5.02 -4.76 -11.29
N GLY A 133 6.07 -5.33 -10.71
CA GLY A 133 7.05 -6.14 -11.43
C GLY A 133 6.69 -7.62 -11.41
N ILE A 134 6.82 -8.26 -10.26
CA ILE A 134 6.71 -9.73 -10.17
C ILE A 134 5.29 -10.20 -10.49
N THR A 135 4.26 -9.49 -10.01
CA THR A 135 2.86 -9.83 -10.31
C THR A 135 2.55 -9.65 -11.79
N TYR A 136 3.07 -8.60 -12.43
CA TYR A 136 2.93 -8.40 -13.88
C TYR A 136 3.62 -9.52 -14.66
N PHE A 137 4.83 -9.92 -14.25
CA PHE A 137 5.55 -11.05 -14.84
C PHE A 137 4.76 -12.36 -14.74
N VAL A 138 4.18 -12.65 -13.57
CA VAL A 138 3.36 -13.84 -13.38
C VAL A 138 2.11 -13.79 -14.27
N GLY A 139 1.45 -12.63 -14.37
CA GLY A 139 0.32 -12.44 -15.25
C GLY A 139 0.65 -12.67 -16.71
N SER A 140 1.75 -12.07 -17.20
CA SER A 140 2.20 -12.24 -18.60
C SER A 140 2.62 -13.67 -18.90
N TYR A 141 3.34 -14.33 -17.99
CA TYR A 141 3.83 -15.71 -18.17
C TYR A 141 2.70 -16.72 -18.31
N PHE A 142 1.60 -16.53 -17.60
CA PHE A 142 0.44 -17.44 -17.63
C PHE A 142 -0.66 -17.01 -18.60
N SER A 143 -0.55 -15.83 -19.22
CA SER A 143 -1.46 -15.40 -20.28
C SER A 143 -1.16 -16.14 -21.58
N GLU A 144 -2.19 -16.42 -22.38
CA GLU A 144 -2.05 -17.10 -23.67
C GLU A 144 -1.48 -16.17 -24.78
N GLY A 145 -1.31 -14.87 -24.48
CA GLY A 145 -0.73 -13.89 -25.38
C GLY A 145 0.79 -13.80 -25.28
N SER A 146 1.47 -13.56 -26.39
CA SER A 146 2.93 -13.35 -26.47
C SER A 146 3.37 -11.98 -25.94
N ASP A 147 2.72 -11.45 -24.90
CA ASP A 147 3.10 -10.18 -24.29
C ASP A 147 4.38 -10.41 -23.48
N GLN A 148 5.51 -10.12 -24.12
CA GLN A 148 6.80 -10.10 -23.47
C GLN A 148 6.79 -9.09 -22.32
N PHE A 149 7.45 -9.43 -21.22
CA PHE A 149 7.57 -8.57 -20.06
C PHE A 149 8.12 -7.18 -20.45
N ASP A 150 7.26 -6.17 -20.40
CA ASP A 150 7.62 -4.80 -20.75
C ASP A 150 8.26 -4.06 -19.56
N PHE A 151 9.59 -4.03 -19.55
CA PHE A 151 10.36 -3.26 -18.57
C PHE A 151 10.05 -1.76 -18.59
N LYS A 152 9.69 -1.20 -19.76
CA LYS A 152 9.30 0.21 -19.88
C LYS A 152 7.95 0.45 -19.21
N TYR A 153 7.00 -0.46 -19.35
CA TYR A 153 5.73 -0.42 -18.64
C TYR A 153 5.93 -0.50 -17.13
N LEU A 154 6.77 -1.42 -16.65
CA LEU A 154 7.11 -1.54 -15.23
C LEU A 154 7.71 -0.24 -14.68
N GLY A 155 8.75 0.29 -15.34
CA GLY A 155 9.40 1.53 -14.91
C GLY A 155 8.42 2.70 -14.86
N LYS A 156 7.54 2.80 -15.87
CA LYS A 156 6.47 3.81 -15.90
C LYS A 156 5.50 3.64 -14.73
N LYS A 157 5.06 2.42 -14.39
CA LYS A 157 4.14 2.17 -13.28
C LYS A 157 4.74 2.48 -11.92
N LEU A 158 6.01 2.12 -11.71
CA LEU A 158 6.74 2.49 -10.49
C LEU A 158 6.85 4.01 -10.35
N LEU A 159 7.22 4.71 -11.41
CA LEU A 159 7.32 6.19 -11.41
C LEU A 159 5.96 6.90 -11.33
N GLN A 160 4.86 6.23 -11.70
CA GLN A 160 3.50 6.76 -11.55
C GLN A 160 2.92 6.54 -10.15
N SER A 161 3.54 5.67 -9.33
CA SER A 161 3.09 5.44 -7.96
C SER A 161 3.54 6.62 -7.08
N VAL A 162 2.61 7.52 -6.78
CA VAL A 162 2.87 8.70 -5.95
C VAL A 162 3.44 8.30 -4.57
N PRO A 163 2.90 7.29 -3.84
CA PRO A 163 3.50 6.86 -2.58
C PRO A 163 4.95 6.39 -2.73
N LEU A 164 5.24 5.58 -3.74
CA LEU A 164 6.57 5.03 -3.97
C LEU A 164 7.58 6.14 -4.28
N VAL A 165 7.24 7.02 -5.21
CA VAL A 165 8.12 8.14 -5.61
C VAL A 165 8.36 9.06 -4.42
N THR A 166 7.31 9.39 -3.66
CA THR A 166 7.43 10.23 -2.46
C THR A 166 8.39 9.61 -1.46
N TYR A 167 8.27 8.31 -1.23
CA TYR A 167 9.14 7.60 -0.29
C TYR A 167 10.61 7.59 -0.76
N ILE A 168 10.86 7.28 -2.03
CA ILE A 168 12.22 7.29 -2.61
C ILE A 168 12.83 8.69 -2.54
N VAL A 169 12.09 9.73 -2.92
CA VAL A 169 12.55 11.13 -2.88
C VAL A 169 12.88 11.53 -1.46
N MET A 170 11.98 11.30 -0.51
CA MET A 170 12.21 11.66 0.89
C MET A 170 13.35 10.88 1.53
N PHE A 171 13.55 9.61 1.17
CA PHE A 171 14.70 8.84 1.60
C PHE A 171 16.02 9.44 1.09
N ILE A 172 16.09 9.80 -0.20
CA ILE A 172 17.27 10.43 -0.80
C ILE A 172 17.55 11.79 -0.14
N LEU A 173 16.52 12.62 0.05
CA LEU A 173 16.65 13.92 0.71
C LEU A 173 17.17 13.78 2.15
N ASN A 174 16.60 12.85 2.92
CA ASN A 174 16.99 12.62 4.30
C ASN A 174 18.44 12.13 4.44
N ILE A 175 18.87 11.16 3.62
CA ILE A 175 20.28 10.70 3.61
C ILE A 175 21.24 11.80 3.13
N SER A 176 20.78 12.68 2.24
CA SER A 176 21.56 13.84 1.80
C SER A 176 21.59 14.97 2.83
N HIS A 177 20.95 14.79 3.99
CA HIS A 177 20.76 15.80 5.04
C HIS A 177 20.05 17.08 4.52
N ILE A 178 19.20 16.93 3.50
CA ILE A 178 18.37 18.01 2.96
C ILE A 178 17.01 17.92 3.64
N HIS A 179 16.71 18.92 4.47
CA HIS A 179 15.40 19.04 5.11
C HIS A 179 14.52 20.03 4.35
N LEU A 180 13.23 19.70 4.28
CA LEU A 180 12.23 20.61 3.75
C LEU A 180 12.01 21.80 4.69
N PRO A 181 11.67 22.98 4.17
CA PRO A 181 11.39 24.15 4.99
C PRO A 181 10.16 23.90 5.88
N HIS A 182 10.15 24.49 7.09
CA HIS A 182 9.10 24.28 8.08
C HIS A 182 7.69 24.52 7.53
N VAL A 183 7.50 25.56 6.71
CA VAL A 183 6.20 25.88 6.09
C VAL A 183 5.66 24.73 5.24
N ALA A 184 6.52 24.02 4.51
CA ALA A 184 6.09 22.86 3.71
C ALA A 184 5.70 21.69 4.60
N ILE A 185 6.47 21.43 5.67
CA ILE A 185 6.17 20.36 6.62
C ILE A 185 4.85 20.62 7.35
N ASP A 186 4.58 21.86 7.75
CA ASP A 186 3.31 22.23 8.40
C ASP A 186 2.12 22.01 7.47
N PHE A 187 2.26 22.38 6.19
CA PHE A 187 1.24 22.10 5.18
C PHE A 187 0.98 20.59 5.02
N PHE A 188 2.02 19.78 4.86
CA PHE A 188 1.87 18.33 4.72
C PHE A 188 1.38 17.66 6.02
N SER A 189 1.68 18.24 7.19
CA SER A 189 1.17 17.77 8.49
C SER A 189 -0.36 17.88 8.58
N ILE A 190 -0.95 18.96 8.04
CA ILE A 190 -2.41 19.10 7.97
C ILE A 190 -3.02 17.97 7.13
N LEU A 191 -2.41 17.67 5.98
CA LEU A 191 -2.88 16.62 5.08
C LEU A 191 -2.65 15.20 5.63
N SER A 192 -1.56 14.97 6.36
CA SER A 192 -1.23 13.66 6.91
C SER A 192 -2.22 13.20 7.97
N HIS A 193 -2.72 14.13 8.80
CA HIS A 193 -3.72 13.79 9.83
C HIS A 193 -5.04 13.25 9.25
N ALA A 194 -5.35 13.55 7.98
CA ALA A 194 -6.53 13.00 7.31
C ALA A 194 -6.32 11.55 6.84
N ASN A 195 -5.09 11.04 6.81
CA ASN A 195 -4.78 9.73 6.25
C ASN A 195 -5.49 8.60 7.01
N MET A 196 -5.30 8.54 8.33
CA MET A 196 -5.89 7.49 9.14
C MET A 196 -7.43 7.48 9.09
N PRO A 197 -8.14 8.60 9.30
CA PRO A 197 -9.60 8.64 9.14
C PRO A 197 -10.09 8.18 7.77
N LEU A 198 -9.51 8.70 6.68
CA LEU A 198 -9.95 8.37 5.32
C LEU A 198 -9.70 6.91 4.96
N SER A 199 -8.54 6.36 5.32
CA SER A 199 -8.22 4.95 5.09
C SER A 199 -9.17 4.00 5.84
N MET A 200 -9.50 4.30 7.10
CA MET A 200 -10.39 3.46 7.89
C MET A 200 -11.85 3.55 7.43
N ILE A 201 -12.32 4.74 7.06
CA ILE A 201 -13.64 4.93 6.43
C ILE A 201 -13.70 4.17 5.11
N LEU A 202 -12.67 4.29 4.26
CA LEU A 202 -12.57 3.57 2.99
C LEU A 202 -12.66 2.06 3.18
N LEU A 203 -11.94 1.51 4.18
CA LEU A 203 -12.03 0.09 4.53
C LEU A 203 -13.47 -0.29 4.83
N GLY A 204 -14.16 0.51 5.66
CA GLY A 204 -15.59 0.33 5.97
C GLY A 204 -16.50 0.34 4.74
N VAL A 205 -16.28 1.27 3.81
CA VAL A 205 -17.03 1.36 2.55
C VAL A 205 -16.77 0.13 1.66
N MET A 206 -15.56 -0.43 1.67
CA MET A 206 -15.24 -1.63 0.89
C MET A 206 -15.82 -2.92 1.47
N LEU A 207 -16.23 -2.95 2.75
CA LEU A 207 -16.84 -4.13 3.36
C LEU A 207 -18.20 -4.45 2.73
N ASN A 208 -18.37 -5.70 2.29
CA ASN A 208 -19.64 -6.27 1.83
C ASN A 208 -19.93 -7.50 2.68
N PHE A 209 -20.91 -7.42 3.58
CA PHE A 209 -21.38 -8.59 4.32
C PHE A 209 -22.49 -9.27 3.52
N THR A 210 -22.11 -10.20 2.65
CA THR A 210 -23.05 -11.14 2.05
C THR A 210 -23.09 -12.39 2.94
N LEU A 211 -24.04 -12.43 3.86
CA LEU A 211 -24.32 -13.67 4.61
C LEU A 211 -25.09 -14.59 3.67
N GLU A 212 -24.41 -15.57 3.08
CA GLU A 212 -25.08 -16.70 2.44
C GLU A 212 -25.85 -17.46 3.50
N ARG A 213 -27.17 -17.24 3.54
CA ARG A 213 -28.09 -18.05 4.33
C ARG A 213 -28.18 -19.42 3.63
N LYS A 214 -27.50 -20.42 4.19
CA LYS A 214 -27.84 -21.83 3.95
C LYS A 214 -29.19 -22.15 4.58
#